data_AF-A0A3D5KVG8-F1
#
_entry.id   AF-A0A3D5KVG8-F1
#
_cell.length_a   1.000
_cell.length_b   1.000
_cell.length_c   1.000
_cell.angle_alpha   90.00
_cell.angle_beta   90.00
_cell.angle_gamma   90.00
#
_symmetry.space_group_name_H-M   'P 1'
#
loop_
_entity.id
_entity.type
_entity.pdbx_description
1 polymer ?
#
loop_
_entity_poly.entity_id
_entity_poly.type
_entity_poly.pdbx_seq_one_letter_code
_entity_poly.pdbx_strand_id
1 'polypeptide(L)'
;MKRFFLLLYLFTGLNAYAQLSTADIANGLKEALTKGISKGADSLSKLDGYFKNPKIKIPFPPDAVKMEKRLRDIGLGPDVDNFIMSLNRGAEDAAKQVKSIFIEAIKK
;
A
#
# COMPACT_ATOMS: atom_id res chain seq x y z
N MET A 1 -5.72 -35.80 48.75
CA MET A 1 -6.48 -36.13 47.53
C MET A 1 -6.99 -34.90 46.75
N LYS A 2 -7.35 -33.77 47.38
CA LYS A 2 -7.89 -32.58 46.66
C LYS A 2 -6.89 -31.81 45.77
N ARG A 3 -5.57 -31.91 46.03
CA ARG A 3 -4.52 -31.23 45.23
C ARG A 3 -4.22 -31.90 43.88
N PHE A 4 -4.46 -33.20 43.77
CA PHE A 4 -4.29 -33.95 42.52
C PHE A 4 -5.42 -33.67 41.52
N PHE A 5 -6.62 -33.36 42.03
CA PHE A 5 -7.78 -32.99 41.22
C PHE A 5 -7.68 -31.57 40.61
N LEU A 6 -6.95 -30.65 41.27
CA LEU A 6 -6.71 -29.29 40.76
C LEU A 6 -5.69 -29.27 39.60
N LEU A 7 -4.73 -30.20 39.59
CA LEU A 7 -3.73 -30.32 38.53
C LEU A 7 -4.33 -30.88 37.22
N LEU A 8 -5.33 -31.77 37.32
CA LEU A 8 -6.04 -32.31 36.17
C LEU A 8 -6.89 -31.24 35.46
N TYR A 9 -7.46 -30.30 36.21
CA TYR A 9 -8.26 -29.18 35.67
C TYR A 9 -7.40 -28.09 35.00
N LEU A 10 -6.13 -27.94 35.41
CA LEU A 10 -5.17 -27.04 34.78
C LEU A 10 -4.63 -27.59 33.45
N PHE A 11 -4.60 -28.91 33.28
CA PHE A 11 -4.07 -29.55 32.06
C PHE A 11 -5.09 -29.55 30.89
N THR A 12 -6.39 -29.47 31.18
CA THR A 12 -7.45 -29.40 30.16
C THR A 12 -7.69 -27.99 29.60
N GLY A 13 -7.07 -26.96 30.18
CA GLY A 13 -7.18 -25.56 29.73
C GLY A 13 -6.22 -25.15 28.61
N LEU A 14 -5.36 -26.06 28.13
CA LEU A 14 -4.26 -25.76 27.20
C LEU A 14 -4.46 -26.22 25.74
N ASN A 15 -5.65 -26.75 25.40
CA ASN A 15 -5.98 -27.17 24.02
C ASN A 15 -6.71 -26.11 23.18
N ALA A 16 -6.59 -24.83 23.57
CA ALA A 16 -7.16 -23.71 22.82
C ALA A 16 -6.19 -23.11 21.78
N TYR A 17 -5.23 -23.88 21.29
CA TYR A 17 -4.70 -23.62 19.95
C TYR A 17 -5.76 -24.11 18.96
N ALA A 18 -6.84 -23.33 18.84
CA ALA A 18 -7.82 -23.53 17.80
C ALA A 18 -7.06 -23.61 16.48
N GLN A 19 -6.99 -24.80 15.90
CA GLN A 19 -6.37 -25.04 14.62
C GLN A 19 -7.15 -24.19 13.62
N LEU A 20 -6.57 -23.06 13.24
CA LEU A 20 -7.19 -22.05 12.37
C LEU A 20 -7.82 -22.76 11.18
N SER A 21 -9.11 -22.55 10.96
CA SER A 21 -9.76 -23.12 9.79
C SER A 21 -9.19 -22.44 8.55
N THR A 22 -9.24 -23.12 7.40
CA THR A 22 -8.85 -22.52 6.11
C THR A 22 -9.63 -21.22 5.84
N ALA A 23 -10.88 -21.12 6.32
CA ALA A 23 -11.69 -19.92 6.22
C ALA A 23 -11.13 -18.77 7.07
N ASP A 24 -10.67 -19.04 8.30
CA ASP A 24 -10.06 -18.02 9.16
C ASP A 24 -8.75 -17.50 8.56
N ILE A 25 -7.95 -18.40 7.98
CA ILE A 25 -6.71 -18.03 7.27
C ILE A 25 -7.02 -17.15 6.06
N ALA A 26 -8.00 -17.55 5.24
CA ALA A 26 -8.42 -16.76 4.06
C ALA A 26 -8.93 -15.37 4.46
N ASN A 27 -9.75 -15.29 5.51
CA ASN A 27 -10.27 -14.02 6.03
C ASN A 27 -9.15 -13.13 6.58
N GLY A 28 -8.20 -13.70 7.34
CA GLY A 28 -7.05 -12.98 7.86
C GLY A 28 -6.17 -12.41 6.73
N LEU A 29 -5.96 -13.16 5.65
CA LEU A 29 -5.22 -12.70 4.47
C LEU A 29 -5.98 -11.59 3.73
N LYS A 30 -7.29 -11.73 3.51
CA LYS A 30 -8.13 -10.68 2.91
C LYS A 30 -8.11 -9.40 3.75
N GLU A 31 -8.17 -9.52 5.07
CA GLU A 31 -8.09 -8.38 5.99
C GLU A 31 -6.71 -7.72 5.96
N ALA A 32 -5.63 -8.50 6.01
CA ALA A 32 -4.26 -8.01 5.93
C ALA A 32 -4.01 -7.26 4.61
N LEU A 33 -4.47 -7.82 3.49
CA LEU A 33 -4.38 -7.20 2.17
C LEU A 33 -5.19 -5.89 2.09
N THR A 34 -6.42 -5.91 2.61
CA THR A 34 -7.28 -4.73 2.69
C THR A 34 -6.62 -3.61 3.49
N LYS A 35 -6.04 -3.93 4.65
CA LYS A 35 -5.31 -2.97 5.49
C LYS A 35 -4.04 -2.47 4.80
N GLY A 36 -3.29 -3.36 4.16
CA GLY A 36 -2.05 -3.03 3.44
C GLY A 36 -2.30 -2.04 2.31
N ILE A 37 -3.28 -2.33 1.46
CA ILE A 37 -3.65 -1.46 0.34
C ILE A 37 -4.24 -0.15 0.85
N SER A 38 -5.11 -0.18 1.86
CA SER A 38 -5.65 1.05 2.45
C SER A 38 -4.54 1.96 2.95
N LYS A 39 -3.59 1.43 3.72
CA LYS A 39 -2.45 2.21 4.23
C LYS A 39 -1.53 2.71 3.11
N GLY A 40 -1.26 1.88 2.11
CA GLY A 40 -0.47 2.25 0.95
C GLY A 40 -1.11 3.38 0.16
N ALA A 41 -2.37 3.21 -0.25
CA ALA A 41 -3.14 4.22 -0.96
C ALA A 41 -3.27 5.52 -0.14
N ASP A 42 -3.55 5.44 1.16
CA ASP A 42 -3.64 6.61 2.05
C ASP A 42 -2.29 7.33 2.20
N SER A 43 -1.16 6.61 2.13
CA SER A 43 0.17 7.23 2.18
C SER A 43 0.53 7.90 0.85
N LEU A 44 0.17 7.27 -0.26
CA LEU A 44 0.54 7.70 -1.62
C LEU A 44 -0.37 8.81 -2.15
N SER A 45 -1.60 8.88 -1.68
CA SER A 45 -2.59 9.89 -2.10
C SER A 45 -2.42 11.26 -1.43
N LYS A 46 -1.54 11.35 -0.43
CA LYS A 46 -1.21 12.61 0.24
C LYS A 46 -0.45 13.52 -0.71
N LEU A 47 -0.56 14.82 -0.45
CA LEU A 47 0.30 15.81 -1.10
C LEU A 47 1.76 15.40 -0.90
N ASP A 48 2.50 15.35 -2.00
CA ASP A 48 3.90 14.94 -2.08
C ASP A 48 4.17 13.46 -1.79
N GLY A 49 3.12 12.63 -1.74
CA GLY A 49 3.21 11.18 -1.57
C GLY A 49 4.03 10.52 -2.68
N TYR A 50 3.94 11.04 -3.91
CA TYR A 50 4.80 10.64 -5.02
C TYR A 50 5.94 11.63 -5.23
N PHE A 51 5.63 12.92 -5.38
CA PHE A 51 6.60 13.89 -5.91
C PHE A 51 7.86 14.07 -5.04
N LYS A 52 7.73 14.03 -3.71
CA LYS A 52 8.88 14.14 -2.78
C LYS A 52 9.44 12.79 -2.34
N ASN A 53 8.87 11.67 -2.77
CA ASN A 53 9.38 10.36 -2.40
C ASN A 53 10.35 9.85 -3.48
N PRO A 54 11.68 9.88 -3.23
CA PRO A 54 12.67 9.56 -4.26
C PRO A 54 12.60 8.11 -4.76
N LYS A 55 11.94 7.20 -4.01
CA LYS A 55 11.82 5.79 -4.39
C LYS A 55 10.70 5.51 -5.39
N ILE A 56 9.72 6.41 -5.48
CA ILE A 56 8.49 6.19 -6.28
C ILE A 56 8.08 7.41 -7.09
N LYS A 57 8.79 8.54 -6.97
CA LYS A 57 8.63 9.71 -7.81
C LYS A 57 8.68 9.27 -9.27
N ILE A 58 7.70 9.69 -10.05
CA ILE A 58 7.66 9.44 -11.49
C ILE A 58 8.62 10.44 -12.16
N PRO A 59 9.74 9.97 -12.73
CA PRO A 59 10.65 10.84 -13.45
C PRO A 59 10.08 11.18 -14.84
N PHE A 60 10.78 12.05 -15.56
CA PHE A 60 10.48 12.28 -16.97
C PHE A 60 10.60 10.95 -17.76
N PRO A 61 9.73 10.69 -18.76
CA PRO A 61 9.77 9.43 -19.50
C PRO A 61 11.15 9.17 -20.12
N PRO A 62 11.72 7.95 -19.96
CA PRO A 62 13.06 7.61 -20.45
C PRO A 62 13.17 7.75 -21.97
N ASP A 63 12.10 7.43 -22.68
CA ASP A 63 12.02 7.52 -24.15
C ASP A 63 12.09 8.97 -24.65
N ALA A 64 11.78 9.93 -23.77
CA ALA A 64 11.70 11.35 -24.08
C ALA A 64 12.87 12.18 -23.50
N VAL A 65 13.91 11.54 -22.94
CA VAL A 65 15.07 12.24 -22.33
C VAL A 65 15.76 13.20 -23.30
N LYS A 66 15.83 12.87 -24.60
CA LYS A 66 16.37 13.78 -25.62
C LYS A 66 15.53 15.06 -25.76
N MET A 67 14.21 14.95 -25.63
CA MET A 67 13.29 16.09 -25.66
C MET A 67 13.44 16.91 -24.39
N GLU A 68 13.51 16.27 -23.22
CA GLU A 68 13.77 16.94 -21.95
C GLU A 68 15.02 17.83 -22.02
N LYS A 69 16.14 17.26 -22.49
CA LYS A 69 17.40 17.99 -22.60
C LYS A 69 17.25 19.21 -23.51
N ARG A 70 16.63 19.05 -24.68
CA ARG A 70 16.42 20.16 -25.62
C ARG A 70 15.55 21.26 -25.01
N LEU A 71 14.46 20.89 -24.33
CA LEU A 71 13.58 21.84 -23.66
C LEU A 71 14.33 22.63 -22.58
N ARG A 72 15.19 21.95 -21.81
CA ARG A 72 16.06 22.63 -20.83
C ARG A 72 17.10 23.52 -21.50
N ASP A 73 17.72 23.07 -22.59
CA ASP A 73 18.74 23.83 -23.33
C ASP A 73 18.17 25.15 -23.91
N ILE A 74 16.88 25.19 -24.27
CA ILE A 74 16.21 26.41 -24.78
C ILE A 74 15.56 27.26 -23.67
N GLY A 75 15.79 26.94 -22.40
CA GLY A 75 15.30 27.71 -21.25
C GLY A 75 13.93 27.29 -20.70
N LEU A 76 13.28 26.26 -21.26
CA LEU A 76 12.00 25.72 -20.77
C LEU A 76 12.17 24.69 -19.63
N GLY A 77 13.28 24.76 -18.89
CA GLY A 77 13.50 23.92 -17.72
C GLY A 77 12.38 24.01 -16.66
N PRO A 78 11.88 25.21 -16.31
CA PRO A 78 10.77 25.34 -15.39
C PRO A 78 9.49 24.63 -15.85
N ASP A 79 9.19 24.64 -17.16
CA ASP A 79 8.02 23.95 -17.71
C ASP A 79 8.16 22.44 -17.66
N VAL A 80 9.38 21.92 -17.90
CA VAL A 80 9.69 20.51 -17.70
C VAL A 80 9.47 20.10 -16.24
N ASP A 81 9.92 20.91 -15.29
CA ASP A 81 9.75 20.61 -13.86
C ASP A 81 8.26 20.68 -13.45
N ASN A 82 7.50 21.63 -14.00
CA ASN A 82 6.05 21.72 -13.82
C ASN A 82 5.30 20.52 -14.42
N PHE A 83 5.76 20.00 -15.55
CA PHE A 83 5.22 18.77 -16.13
C PHE A 83 5.47 17.57 -15.21
N ILE A 84 6.70 17.40 -14.72
CA ILE A 84 7.04 16.33 -13.76
C ILE A 84 6.19 16.47 -12.51
N MET A 85 6.02 17.68 -11.98
CA MET A 85 5.16 17.93 -10.82
C MET A 85 3.72 17.52 -11.12
N SER A 86 3.13 18.00 -12.21
CA SER A 86 1.76 17.69 -12.62
C SER A 86 1.54 16.17 -12.81
N LEU A 87 2.50 15.48 -13.40
CA LEU A 87 2.47 14.03 -13.57
C LEU A 87 2.43 13.30 -12.22
N ASN A 88 3.25 13.71 -11.27
CA ASN A 88 3.26 13.13 -9.93
C ASN A 88 2.00 13.49 -9.14
N ARG A 89 1.44 14.70 -9.31
CA ARG A 89 0.12 15.05 -8.74
C ARG A 89 -0.98 14.17 -9.31
N GLY A 90 -0.96 13.90 -10.61
CA GLY A 90 -1.88 12.95 -11.24
C GLY A 90 -1.78 11.55 -10.63
N ALA A 91 -0.58 11.08 -10.29
CA ALA A 91 -0.40 9.81 -9.59
C ALA A 91 -0.93 9.82 -8.15
N GLU A 92 -0.76 10.93 -7.42
CA GLU A 92 -1.35 11.14 -6.10
C GLU A 92 -2.89 11.09 -6.18
N ASP A 93 -3.49 11.72 -7.18
CA ASP A 93 -4.93 11.68 -7.42
C ASP A 93 -5.44 10.30 -7.84
N ALA A 94 -4.68 9.58 -8.66
CA ALA A 94 -4.99 8.19 -9.00
C ALA A 94 -4.97 7.30 -7.75
N ALA A 95 -3.99 7.49 -6.85
CA ALA A 95 -3.89 6.74 -5.60
C ALA A 95 -5.10 6.92 -4.67
N LYS A 96 -5.82 8.06 -4.75
CA LYS A 96 -7.09 8.26 -4.01
C LYS A 96 -8.17 7.29 -4.47
N GLN A 97 -8.25 7.04 -5.78
CA GLN A 97 -9.28 6.19 -6.39
C GLN A 97 -8.94 4.69 -6.28
N VAL A 98 -7.64 4.36 -6.25
CA VAL A 98 -7.14 2.98 -6.16
C VAL A 98 -7.70 2.23 -4.94
N LYS A 99 -7.90 2.91 -3.81
CA LYS A 99 -8.35 2.27 -2.56
C LYS A 99 -9.67 1.52 -2.72
N SER A 100 -10.69 2.14 -3.31
CA SER A 100 -12.01 1.51 -3.46
C SER A 100 -11.97 0.34 -4.45
N ILE A 101 -11.29 0.52 -5.59
CA ILE A 101 -11.15 -0.52 -6.64
C ILE A 101 -10.56 -1.81 -6.07
N PHE A 102 -9.48 -1.70 -5.30
CA PHE A 102 -8.84 -2.88 -4.72
C PHE A 102 -9.65 -3.52 -3.59
N ILE A 103 -10.31 -2.72 -2.74
CA ILE A 103 -11.18 -3.28 -1.69
C ILE A 103 -12.34 -4.06 -2.30
N GLU A 104 -12.94 -3.55 -3.38
CA GLU A 104 -13.98 -4.26 -4.13
C GLU A 104 -13.45 -5.56 -4.74
N ALA A 105 -12.24 -5.54 -5.31
CA ALA A 105 -11.61 -6.73 -5.88
C ALA A 105 -11.33 -7.84 -4.85
N ILE A 106 -10.98 -7.50 -3.60
CA ILE A 106 -10.70 -8.47 -2.52
C ILE A 106 -11.98 -9.09 -1.97
N LYS A 107 -13.07 -8.33 -1.98
CA LYS A 107 -14.38 -8.77 -1.48
C LYS A 107 -15.08 -9.74 -2.42
N LYS A 108 -14.82 -9.65 -3.73
CA LYS A 108 -15.20 -10.68 -4.69
C LYS A 108 -14.52 -12.02 -4.36
#